data_AF-A0A2U8VS93-F1
#
_entry.id   AF-A0A2U8VS93-F1
#
_cell.length_a   1.000
_cell.length_b   1.000
_cell.length_c   1.000
_cell.angle_alpha   90.00
_cell.angle_beta   90.00
_cell.angle_gamma   90.00
#
_symmetry.space_group_name_H-M   'P 1'
#
loop_
_entity.id
_entity.type
_entity.pdbx_description
1 polymer ?
#
loop_
_entity_poly.entity_id
_entity_poly.type
_entity_poly.pdbx_seq_one_letter_code
_entity_poly.pdbx_strand_id
1 'polypeptide(L)'
;MTQEDHDAIERERAALLETFELALAFGGYGPDRYQAWNAYVNRDVLRLFKGHDWLGPEEAVTAYGSRVARRSYALAGPHVAWRNTGNHLHYALRLGLVEEVTDPARGRGWRLVHQDLHWVVEGEGARRHARQIRGLPPEQQAAEDRRQARLAKLAATLDRKAREQADEKIAEAVAYLLKYTPDFVVPEHWARSGPVPAWAVGLPLAEAAAIVREAHHAAEMPRCRLRSWVPALWNAADNAFAIYHDANRRAVARPAHAAIPADDAEALEMLL
;
A
#
# COMPACT_ATOMS: atom_id res chain seq x y z
N MET A 1 -29.30 -0.39 -32.96
CA MET A 1 -28.94 1.00 -32.64
C MET A 1 -29.46 1.85 -33.78
N THR A 2 -30.43 2.70 -33.49
CA THR A 2 -31.06 3.59 -34.49
C THR A 2 -30.19 4.83 -34.71
N GLN A 3 -30.48 5.60 -35.77
CA GLN A 3 -29.87 6.93 -35.96
C GLN A 3 -30.14 7.83 -34.73
N GLU A 4 -31.33 7.71 -34.15
CA GLU A 4 -31.73 8.45 -32.95
C GLU A 4 -30.86 8.09 -31.73
N ASP A 5 -30.53 6.80 -31.55
CA ASP A 5 -29.62 6.36 -30.49
C ASP A 5 -28.21 6.97 -30.67
N HIS A 6 -27.71 7.00 -31.90
CA HIS A 6 -26.41 7.59 -32.23
C HIS A 6 -26.40 9.10 -31.94
N ASP A 7 -27.44 9.82 -32.37
CA ASP A 7 -27.57 11.26 -32.15
C ASP A 7 -27.75 11.59 -30.65
N ALA A 8 -28.39 10.71 -29.88
CA ALA A 8 -28.47 10.84 -28.42
C ALA A 8 -27.09 10.66 -27.75
N ILE A 9 -26.31 9.66 -28.17
CA ILE A 9 -24.94 9.42 -27.66
C ILE A 9 -24.02 10.60 -27.95
N GLU A 10 -24.06 11.14 -29.17
CA GLU A 10 -23.21 12.28 -29.55
C GLU A 10 -23.60 13.56 -28.80
N ARG A 11 -24.89 13.81 -28.56
CA ARG A 11 -25.34 14.94 -27.73
C ARG A 11 -24.87 14.82 -26.28
N GLU A 12 -24.99 13.64 -25.70
CA GLU A 12 -24.49 13.40 -24.34
C GLU A 12 -22.97 13.58 -24.26
N ARG A 13 -22.23 13.03 -25.23
CA ARG A 13 -20.78 13.21 -25.32
C ARG A 13 -20.38 14.68 -25.43
N ALA A 14 -21.09 15.46 -26.25
CA ALA A 14 -20.86 16.90 -26.38
C ALA A 14 -21.09 17.65 -25.06
N ALA A 15 -22.17 17.34 -24.34
CA ALA A 15 -22.47 17.94 -23.04
C ALA A 15 -21.43 17.60 -21.95
N LEU A 16 -20.91 16.37 -21.98
CA LEU A 16 -19.82 15.94 -21.10
C LEU A 16 -18.51 16.69 -21.41
N LEU A 17 -18.17 16.84 -22.68
CA LEU A 17 -17.00 17.61 -23.11
C LEU A 17 -17.13 19.08 -22.72
N GLU A 18 -18.28 19.71 -22.94
CA GLU A 18 -18.54 21.08 -22.50
C GLU A 18 -18.34 21.25 -20.99
N THR A 19 -18.84 20.29 -20.19
CA THR A 19 -18.66 20.29 -18.74
C THR A 19 -17.18 20.25 -18.34
N PHE A 20 -16.38 19.45 -19.06
CA PHE A 20 -14.93 19.38 -18.85
C PHE A 20 -14.23 20.68 -19.26
N GLU A 21 -14.56 21.23 -20.43
CA GLU A 21 -13.94 22.45 -20.95
C GLU A 21 -14.21 23.66 -20.04
N LEU A 22 -15.44 23.80 -19.54
CA LEU A 22 -15.77 24.83 -18.56
C LEU A 22 -14.93 24.69 -17.28
N ALA A 23 -14.81 23.48 -16.75
CA ALA A 23 -14.02 23.23 -15.56
C ALA A 23 -12.51 23.42 -15.79
N LEU A 24 -12.03 23.11 -16.98
CA LEU A 24 -10.64 23.32 -17.40
C LEU A 24 -10.31 24.81 -17.54
N ALA A 25 -11.23 25.60 -18.11
CA ALA A 25 -11.03 27.02 -18.32
C ALA A 25 -11.06 27.81 -17.01
N PHE A 26 -12.07 27.58 -16.15
CA PHE A 26 -12.32 28.41 -14.98
C PHE A 26 -11.80 27.83 -13.67
N GLY A 27 -11.56 26.52 -13.62
CA GLY A 27 -11.43 25.81 -12.36
C GLY A 27 -12.76 25.79 -11.59
N GLY A 28 -12.77 25.09 -10.46
CA GLY A 28 -13.94 24.95 -9.59
C GLY A 28 -13.57 25.04 -8.12
N TYR A 29 -12.93 24.00 -7.58
CA TYR A 29 -12.46 23.98 -6.20
C TYR A 29 -10.93 23.89 -6.15
N GLY A 30 -10.34 24.66 -5.23
CA GLY A 30 -8.91 24.98 -5.24
C GLY A 30 -8.27 25.14 -3.86
N PRO A 31 -7.08 25.76 -3.79
CA PRO A 31 -6.33 25.94 -2.54
C PRO A 31 -7.08 26.77 -1.49
N ASP A 32 -7.95 27.69 -1.93
CA ASP A 32 -8.78 28.52 -1.04
C ASP A 32 -9.77 27.70 -0.20
N ARG A 33 -10.21 26.55 -0.74
CA ARG A 33 -11.10 25.62 -0.03
C ARG A 33 -10.34 24.49 0.64
N TYR A 34 -9.21 24.08 0.06
CA TYR A 34 -8.40 22.98 0.55
C TYR A 34 -6.93 23.38 0.53
N GLN A 35 -6.36 23.77 1.68
CA GLN A 35 -4.97 24.24 1.75
C GLN A 35 -3.94 23.22 1.21
N ALA A 36 -4.27 21.92 1.22
CA ALA A 36 -3.46 20.83 0.66
C ALA A 36 -3.68 20.57 -0.84
N TRP A 37 -4.47 21.40 -1.54
CA TRP A 37 -4.93 21.16 -2.90
C TRP A 37 -3.79 20.91 -3.89
N ASN A 38 -2.75 21.76 -3.91
CA ASN A 38 -1.65 21.63 -4.86
C ASN A 38 -0.91 20.29 -4.72
N ALA A 39 -0.72 19.81 -3.49
CA ALA A 39 -0.12 18.50 -3.24
C ALA A 39 -1.01 17.34 -3.69
N TYR A 40 -2.34 17.50 -3.58
CA TYR A 40 -3.28 16.52 -4.14
C TYR A 40 -3.27 16.51 -5.65
N VAL A 41 -3.27 17.67 -6.31
CA VAL A 41 -3.16 17.80 -7.76
C VAL A 41 -1.89 17.15 -8.26
N ASN A 42 -0.74 17.51 -7.69
CA ASN A 42 0.54 16.94 -8.11
C ASN A 42 0.59 15.41 -7.97
N ARG A 43 0.20 14.86 -6.82
CA ARG A 43 0.18 13.41 -6.60
C ARG A 43 -0.78 12.69 -7.57
N ASP A 44 -1.91 13.31 -7.87
CA ASP A 44 -2.95 12.67 -8.67
C ASP A 44 -2.61 12.74 -10.16
N VAL A 45 -2.03 13.84 -10.65
CA VAL A 45 -1.44 13.98 -12.01
C VAL A 45 -0.33 12.96 -12.27
N LEU A 46 0.65 12.84 -11.36
CA LEU A 46 1.74 11.85 -11.52
C LEU A 46 1.23 10.41 -11.66
N ARG A 47 0.11 10.10 -11.00
CA ARG A 47 -0.53 8.78 -11.10
C ARG A 47 -1.38 8.65 -12.35
N LEU A 48 -2.03 9.74 -12.80
CA LEU A 48 -2.82 9.78 -14.01
C LEU A 48 -1.95 9.48 -15.24
N PHE A 49 -0.77 10.10 -15.30
CA PHE A 49 0.21 9.93 -16.38
C PHE A 49 1.18 8.75 -16.19
N LYS A 50 0.96 7.88 -15.18
CA LYS A 50 1.89 6.79 -14.93
C LYS A 50 1.85 5.79 -16.09
N GLY A 51 2.92 5.75 -16.89
CA GLY A 51 3.03 4.89 -18.06
C GLY A 51 2.41 5.49 -19.34
N HIS A 52 2.01 6.76 -19.30
CA HIS A 52 1.45 7.50 -20.42
C HIS A 52 2.25 8.78 -20.63
N ASP A 53 2.71 9.02 -21.86
CA ASP A 53 3.44 10.23 -22.26
C ASP A 53 2.49 11.39 -22.59
N TRP A 54 1.27 11.06 -23.02
CA TRP A 54 0.23 11.99 -23.43
C TRP A 54 -1.14 11.42 -23.05
N LEU A 55 -2.09 12.31 -22.71
CA LEU A 55 -3.49 11.93 -22.46
C LEU A 55 -4.44 12.93 -23.13
N GLY A 56 -5.39 12.40 -23.89
CA GLY A 56 -6.53 13.16 -24.41
C GLY A 56 -7.63 13.35 -23.36
N PRO A 57 -8.68 14.12 -23.66
CA PRO A 57 -9.79 14.36 -22.73
C PRO A 57 -10.44 13.05 -22.24
N GLU A 58 -10.84 12.16 -23.15
CA GLU A 58 -11.49 10.89 -22.76
C GLU A 58 -10.58 9.97 -21.95
N GLU A 59 -9.30 9.91 -22.29
CA GLU A 59 -8.31 9.08 -21.61
C GLU A 59 -8.05 9.59 -20.19
N ALA A 60 -7.89 10.90 -20.04
CA ALA A 60 -7.73 11.56 -18.75
C ALA A 60 -8.96 11.32 -17.86
N VAL A 61 -10.17 11.45 -18.41
CA VAL A 61 -11.42 11.24 -17.65
C VAL A 61 -11.56 9.78 -17.25
N THR A 62 -11.26 8.84 -18.14
CA THR A 62 -11.31 7.40 -17.84
C THR A 62 -10.34 7.03 -16.73
N ALA A 63 -9.10 7.50 -16.82
CA ALA A 63 -8.06 7.21 -15.84
C ALA A 63 -8.36 7.88 -14.48
N TYR A 64 -8.88 9.11 -14.49
CA TYR A 64 -9.30 9.83 -13.29
C TYR A 64 -10.55 9.21 -12.64
N GLY A 65 -11.57 8.90 -13.44
CA GLY A 65 -12.83 8.28 -13.02
C GLY A 65 -12.60 6.92 -12.36
N SER A 66 -11.79 6.05 -12.98
CA SER A 66 -11.40 4.74 -12.40
C SER A 66 -10.78 4.86 -11.01
N ARG A 67 -10.07 5.95 -10.73
CA ARG A 67 -9.46 6.23 -9.43
C ARG A 67 -10.47 6.77 -8.43
N VAL A 68 -11.31 7.72 -8.84
CA VAL A 68 -12.28 8.39 -7.96
C VAL A 68 -13.41 7.45 -7.56
N ALA A 69 -13.87 6.58 -8.47
CA ALA A 69 -14.85 5.54 -8.18
C ALA A 69 -14.40 4.61 -7.03
N ARG A 70 -13.09 4.33 -6.90
CA ARG A 70 -12.53 3.57 -5.77
C ARG A 70 -12.59 4.30 -4.42
N ARG A 71 -12.78 5.62 -4.41
CA ARG A 71 -12.77 6.45 -3.20
C ARG A 71 -14.15 6.93 -2.78
N SER A 72 -15.07 7.11 -3.72
CA SER A 72 -16.42 7.56 -3.42
C SER A 72 -17.37 7.26 -4.59
N TYR A 73 -18.38 6.42 -4.33
CA TYR A 73 -19.46 6.15 -5.28
C TYR A 73 -20.24 7.42 -5.66
N ALA A 74 -20.35 8.39 -4.75
CA ALA A 74 -21.03 9.66 -5.01
C ALA A 74 -20.33 10.56 -6.05
N LEU A 75 -19.09 10.21 -6.44
CA LEU A 75 -18.31 10.92 -7.44
C LEU A 75 -18.21 10.16 -8.77
N ALA A 76 -18.97 9.07 -8.94
CA ALA A 76 -18.90 8.18 -10.11
C ALA A 76 -19.80 8.59 -11.29
N GLY A 77 -20.68 9.59 -11.13
CA GLY A 77 -21.52 10.07 -12.22
C GLY A 77 -20.68 10.71 -13.35
N PRO A 78 -21.06 10.52 -14.63
CA PRO A 78 -20.23 10.92 -15.77
C PRO A 78 -19.92 12.43 -15.77
N HIS A 79 -20.93 13.31 -15.66
CA HIS A 79 -20.69 14.76 -15.58
C HIS A 79 -19.75 15.17 -14.43
N VAL A 80 -19.83 14.49 -13.28
CA VAL A 80 -18.95 14.77 -12.13
C VAL A 80 -17.52 14.36 -12.43
N ALA A 81 -17.31 13.21 -13.09
CA ALA A 81 -15.99 12.75 -13.49
C ALA A 81 -15.36 13.70 -14.52
N TRP A 82 -16.10 14.09 -15.56
CA TRP A 82 -15.66 15.05 -16.57
C TRP A 82 -15.31 16.42 -15.95
N ARG A 83 -16.21 16.99 -15.15
CA ARG A 83 -15.99 18.26 -14.44
C ARG A 83 -14.75 18.21 -13.54
N ASN A 84 -14.61 17.15 -12.74
CA ASN A 84 -13.51 17.03 -11.79
C ASN A 84 -12.17 16.83 -12.50
N THR A 85 -12.15 16.12 -13.63
CA THR A 85 -10.95 15.94 -14.45
C THR A 85 -10.53 17.27 -15.06
N GLY A 86 -11.47 18.03 -15.65
CA GLY A 86 -11.20 19.38 -16.17
C GLY A 86 -10.66 20.31 -15.08
N ASN A 87 -11.30 20.35 -13.91
CA ASN A 87 -10.80 21.11 -12.75
C ASN A 87 -9.39 20.65 -12.33
N HIS A 88 -9.10 19.35 -12.39
CA HIS A 88 -7.79 18.83 -12.02
C HIS A 88 -6.71 19.29 -12.99
N LEU A 89 -6.97 19.21 -14.29
CA LEU A 89 -6.08 19.66 -15.34
C LEU A 89 -5.90 21.19 -15.33
N HIS A 90 -6.95 21.95 -15.00
CA HIS A 90 -6.84 23.41 -14.78
C HIS A 90 -5.72 23.74 -13.79
N TYR A 91 -5.77 23.12 -12.61
CA TYR A 91 -4.75 23.36 -11.58
C TYR A 91 -3.40 22.74 -11.96
N ALA A 92 -3.38 21.61 -12.67
CA ALA A 92 -2.13 21.01 -13.14
C ALA A 92 -1.39 21.94 -14.12
N LEU A 93 -2.12 22.55 -15.07
CA LEU A 93 -1.61 23.57 -15.99
C LEU A 93 -1.12 24.80 -15.23
N ARG A 94 -1.94 25.34 -14.33
CA ARG A 94 -1.58 26.51 -13.51
C ARG A 94 -0.32 26.28 -12.66
N LEU A 95 -0.08 25.06 -12.21
CA LEU A 95 1.09 24.67 -11.43
C LEU A 95 2.30 24.27 -12.29
N GLY A 96 2.18 24.29 -13.62
CA GLY A 96 3.25 23.88 -14.54
C GLY A 96 3.59 22.39 -14.45
N LEU A 97 2.66 21.55 -13.98
CA LEU A 97 2.88 20.11 -13.84
C LEU A 97 2.61 19.36 -15.15
N VAL A 98 1.68 19.89 -15.95
CA VAL A 98 1.38 19.42 -17.30
C VAL A 98 1.43 20.59 -18.26
N GLU A 99 1.68 20.28 -19.52
CA GLU A 99 1.54 21.21 -20.64
C GLU A 99 0.45 20.72 -21.58
N GLU A 100 -0.26 21.65 -22.20
CA GLU A 100 -1.19 21.35 -23.26
C GLU A 100 -0.44 21.21 -24.58
N VAL A 101 -0.71 20.14 -25.33
CA VAL A 101 -0.03 19.81 -26.57
C VAL A 101 -1.06 19.41 -27.63
N THR A 102 -0.91 19.94 -28.83
CA THR A 102 -1.68 19.51 -30.00
C THR A 102 -0.87 18.52 -30.84
N ASP A 103 -1.38 17.31 -30.97
CA ASP A 103 -0.82 16.25 -31.82
C ASP A 103 -1.64 16.16 -33.12
N PRO A 104 -1.02 16.17 -34.32
CA PRO A 104 -1.76 16.14 -35.58
C PRO A 104 -2.63 14.89 -35.79
N ALA A 105 -2.27 13.75 -35.17
CA ALA A 105 -2.99 12.49 -35.30
C ALA A 105 -3.99 12.26 -34.15
N ARG A 106 -3.65 12.74 -32.94
CA ARG A 106 -4.44 12.49 -31.72
C ARG A 106 -5.28 13.68 -31.24
N GLY A 107 -5.04 14.87 -31.79
CA GLY A 107 -5.73 16.11 -31.41
C GLY A 107 -5.12 16.76 -30.16
N ARG A 108 -5.95 17.51 -29.42
CA ARG A 108 -5.56 18.20 -28.19
C ARG A 108 -5.43 17.21 -27.03
N GLY A 109 -4.38 17.35 -26.25
CA GLY A 109 -4.25 16.66 -24.97
C GLY A 109 -3.15 17.27 -24.12
N TRP A 110 -2.71 16.54 -23.11
CA TRP A 110 -1.75 17.04 -22.13
C TRP A 110 -0.57 16.09 -21.99
N ARG A 111 0.61 16.66 -21.69
CA ARG A 111 1.83 15.91 -21.36
C ARG A 111 2.33 16.28 -20.00
N LEU A 112 2.96 15.32 -19.33
CA LEU A 112 3.58 15.54 -18.02
C LEU A 112 4.92 16.29 -18.21
N VAL A 113 5.07 17.44 -17.53
CA VAL A 113 6.32 18.23 -17.57
C VAL A 113 7.35 17.67 -16.59
N HIS A 114 6.88 17.23 -15.42
CA HIS A 114 7.74 16.77 -14.33
C HIS A 114 7.25 15.42 -13.78
N GLN A 115 8.15 14.45 -13.69
CA GLN A 115 7.87 13.12 -13.11
C GLN A 115 8.02 13.10 -11.58
N ASP A 116 8.66 14.12 -11.01
CA ASP A 116 8.89 14.22 -9.58
C ASP A 116 7.75 14.92 -8.83
N LEU A 117 7.65 14.64 -7.53
CA LEU A 117 6.78 15.40 -6.63
C LEU A 117 7.38 16.80 -6.39
N HIS A 118 6.60 17.82 -6.72
CA HIS A 118 6.86 19.23 -6.44
C HIS A 118 6.19 19.71 -5.15
N TRP A 119 5.15 19.02 -4.68
CA TRP A 119 4.37 19.42 -3.51
C TRP A 119 4.15 18.25 -2.55
N VAL A 120 4.27 18.51 -1.25
CA VAL A 120 3.95 17.56 -0.17
C VAL A 120 2.86 18.13 0.73
N VAL A 121 2.14 17.25 1.42
CA VAL A 121 1.19 17.66 2.47
C VAL A 121 1.93 17.71 3.79
N GLU A 122 1.85 18.85 4.48
CA GLU A 122 2.32 19.00 5.86
C GLU A 122 1.16 19.33 6.80
N GLY A 123 1.33 18.97 8.07
CA GLY A 123 0.29 19.11 9.10
C GLY A 123 -0.69 17.94 9.18
N GLU A 124 -1.59 18.00 10.15
CA GLU A 124 -2.56 16.95 10.46
C GLU A 124 -4.00 17.48 10.49
N GLY A 125 -4.96 16.61 10.18
CA GLY A 125 -6.38 16.94 10.18
C GLY A 125 -6.70 18.21 9.36
N ALA A 126 -7.35 19.18 10.01
CA ALA A 126 -7.74 20.45 9.41
C ALA A 126 -6.57 21.41 9.14
N ARG A 127 -5.37 21.15 9.69
CA ARG A 127 -4.17 21.99 9.50
C ARG A 127 -3.28 21.53 8.34
N ARG A 128 -3.80 20.63 7.50
CA ARG A 128 -3.09 20.11 6.33
C ARG A 128 -2.96 21.19 5.27
N HIS A 129 -1.73 21.51 4.89
CA HIS A 129 -1.43 22.46 3.83
C HIS A 129 -0.41 21.88 2.85
N ALA A 130 -0.41 22.40 1.63
CA ALA A 130 0.55 22.03 0.61
C ALA A 130 1.83 22.86 0.80
N ARG A 131 2.97 22.19 0.80
CA ARG A 131 4.29 22.84 0.78
C ARG A 131 5.06 22.40 -0.45
N GLN A 132 5.62 23.38 -1.15
CA GLN A 132 6.45 23.13 -2.33
C GLN A 132 7.83 22.61 -1.91
N ILE A 133 8.34 21.61 -2.63
CA ILE A 133 9.62 20.94 -2.40
C ILE A 133 10.55 20.94 -3.62
N ARG A 134 10.02 21.23 -4.81
CA ARG A 134 10.77 21.35 -6.08
C ARG A 134 10.29 22.57 -6.86
N GLY A 135 11.12 23.09 -7.74
CA GLY A 135 10.83 24.31 -8.51
C GLY A 135 10.87 25.58 -7.65
N LEU A 136 11.62 25.54 -6.54
CA LEU A 136 11.89 26.72 -5.71
C LEU A 136 13.05 27.53 -6.33
N PRO A 137 13.17 28.83 -6.01
CA PRO A 137 14.37 29.61 -6.31
C PRO A 137 15.65 28.89 -5.83
N PRO A 138 16.81 29.01 -6.51
CA PRO A 138 17.99 28.18 -6.25
C PRO A 138 18.42 28.11 -4.77
N GLU A 139 18.40 29.25 -4.07
CA GLU A 139 18.77 29.30 -2.64
C GLU A 139 17.78 28.54 -1.74
N GLN A 140 16.48 28.67 -2.03
CA GLN A 140 15.42 27.98 -1.31
C GLN A 140 15.43 26.48 -1.63
N GLN A 141 15.69 26.11 -2.88
CA GLN A 141 15.83 24.72 -3.31
C GLN A 141 16.99 24.04 -2.56
N ALA A 142 18.16 24.68 -2.49
CA ALA A 142 19.31 24.16 -1.75
C ALA A 142 19.04 24.04 -0.24
N ALA A 143 18.27 24.97 0.34
CA ALA A 143 17.85 24.86 1.75
C ALA A 143 16.91 23.66 1.97
N GLU A 144 15.94 23.46 1.08
CA GLU A 144 15.02 22.33 1.15
C GLU A 144 15.72 20.99 0.91
N ASP A 145 16.65 20.91 -0.03
CA ASP A 145 17.44 19.70 -0.30
C ASP A 145 18.27 19.30 0.93
N ARG A 146 18.92 20.28 1.57
CA ARG A 146 19.63 20.05 2.84
C ARG A 146 18.69 19.57 3.94
N ARG A 147 17.48 20.12 4.02
CA ARG A 147 16.46 19.67 4.99
C ARG A 147 16.02 18.24 4.70
N GLN A 148 15.72 17.90 3.45
CA GLN A 148 15.34 16.54 3.04
C GLN A 148 16.45 15.54 3.33
N ALA A 149 17.70 15.87 3.04
CA ALA A 149 18.86 15.03 3.36
C ALA A 149 19.00 14.80 4.87
N ARG A 150 18.79 15.83 5.71
CA ARG A 150 18.78 15.69 7.18
C ARG A 150 17.65 14.78 7.65
N LEU A 151 16.45 14.94 7.11
CA LEU A 151 15.29 14.09 7.45
C LEU A 151 15.52 12.63 7.04
N ALA A 152 16.09 12.40 5.86
CA ALA A 152 16.45 11.06 5.39
C ALA A 152 17.49 10.40 6.29
N LYS A 153 18.54 11.14 6.69
CA LYS A 153 19.56 10.66 7.64
C LYS A 153 18.96 10.31 9.01
N LEU A 154 18.07 11.17 9.51
CA LEU A 154 17.36 10.92 10.77
C LEU A 154 16.48 9.67 10.65
N ALA A 155 15.71 9.53 9.57
CA ALA A 155 14.86 8.37 9.33
C ALA A 155 15.68 7.08 9.28
N ALA A 156 16.79 7.05 8.53
CA ALA A 156 17.69 5.91 8.47
C ALA A 156 18.27 5.55 9.84
N THR A 157 18.63 6.56 10.64
CA THR A 157 19.13 6.35 12.01
C THR A 157 18.07 5.74 12.92
N LEU A 158 16.83 6.25 12.86
CA LEU A 158 15.72 5.74 13.65
C LEU A 158 15.31 4.33 13.21
N ASP A 159 15.32 4.05 11.91
CA ASP A 159 15.00 2.72 11.38
C ASP A 159 16.07 1.70 11.78
N ARG A 160 17.36 2.06 11.73
CA ARG A 160 18.43 1.22 12.27
C ARG A 160 18.25 0.93 13.76
N LYS A 161 18.02 1.96 14.58
CA LYS A 161 17.75 1.78 16.02
C LYS A 161 16.53 0.90 16.28
N ALA A 162 15.48 1.02 15.47
CA ALA A 162 14.29 0.18 15.61
C ALA A 162 14.58 -1.29 15.28
N ARG A 163 15.48 -1.57 14.32
CA ARG A 163 15.93 -2.93 14.01
C ARG A 163 16.76 -3.51 15.16
N GLU A 164 17.74 -2.76 15.67
CA GLU A 164 18.56 -3.15 16.83
C GLU A 164 17.67 -3.48 18.06
N GLN A 165 16.65 -2.66 18.33
CA GLN A 165 15.70 -2.90 19.42
C GLN A 165 14.77 -4.10 19.19
N ALA A 166 14.60 -4.54 17.95
CA ALA A 166 13.75 -5.68 17.62
C ALA A 166 14.50 -7.03 17.76
N ASP A 167 15.83 -7.01 17.81
CA ASP A 167 16.67 -8.22 17.80
C ASP A 167 16.31 -9.20 18.92
N GLU A 168 16.21 -8.71 20.16
CA GLU A 168 15.89 -9.53 21.32
C GLU A 168 14.48 -10.14 21.21
N LYS A 169 13.49 -9.34 20.80
CA LYS A 169 12.10 -9.78 20.64
C LYS A 169 11.93 -10.81 19.53
N ILE A 170 12.67 -10.66 18.43
CA ILE A 170 12.63 -11.61 17.31
C ILE A 170 13.34 -12.90 17.73
N ALA A 171 14.50 -12.81 18.39
CA ALA A 171 15.22 -13.97 18.90
C ALA A 171 14.38 -14.77 19.90
N GLU A 172 13.71 -14.09 20.82
CA GLU A 172 12.81 -14.70 21.80
C GLU A 172 11.63 -15.42 21.11
N ALA A 173 10.94 -14.76 20.18
CA ALA A 173 9.82 -15.38 19.46
C ALA A 173 10.25 -16.62 18.66
N VAL A 174 11.42 -16.58 18.00
CA VAL A 174 11.98 -17.73 17.28
C VAL A 174 12.34 -18.86 18.25
N ALA A 175 12.97 -18.56 19.38
CA ALA A 175 13.26 -19.56 20.41
C ALA A 175 11.98 -20.19 20.97
N TYR A 176 10.93 -19.37 21.16
CA TYR A 176 9.63 -19.83 21.63
C TYR A 176 8.97 -20.78 20.62
N LEU A 177 8.99 -20.43 19.33
CA LEU A 177 8.52 -21.31 18.25
C LEU A 177 9.23 -22.66 18.26
N LEU A 178 10.56 -22.67 18.30
CA LEU A 178 11.36 -23.90 18.30
C LEU A 178 11.11 -24.75 19.54
N LYS A 179 10.83 -24.14 20.69
CA LYS A 179 10.53 -24.84 21.94
C LYS A 179 9.20 -25.61 21.86
N TYR A 180 8.15 -25.00 21.31
CA TYR A 180 6.80 -25.58 21.32
C TYR A 180 6.42 -26.29 20.02
N THR A 181 7.12 -26.01 18.92
CA THR A 181 6.92 -26.66 17.62
C THR A 181 8.29 -26.83 16.94
N PRO A 182 9.08 -27.85 17.31
CA PRO A 182 10.41 -28.07 16.74
C PRO A 182 10.41 -28.26 15.22
N ASP A 183 9.34 -28.87 14.69
CA ASP A 183 9.14 -29.11 13.26
C ASP A 183 8.47 -27.92 12.54
N PHE A 184 8.46 -26.72 13.15
CA PHE A 184 7.85 -25.54 12.53
C PHE A 184 8.58 -25.23 11.22
N VAL A 185 7.82 -25.07 10.15
CA VAL A 185 8.34 -24.75 8.83
C VAL A 185 8.11 -23.27 8.53
N VAL A 186 9.10 -22.60 7.93
CA VAL A 186 8.98 -21.19 7.55
C VAL A 186 7.83 -20.99 6.56
N PRO A 187 6.80 -20.20 6.90
CA PRO A 187 5.60 -20.08 6.08
C PRO A 187 5.77 -19.05 4.96
N GLU A 188 5.07 -19.25 3.85
CA GLU A 188 5.18 -18.40 2.64
C GLU A 188 4.88 -16.92 2.91
N HIS A 189 3.91 -16.64 3.79
CA HIS A 189 3.52 -15.26 4.09
C HIS A 189 4.65 -14.45 4.74
N TRP A 190 5.62 -15.10 5.41
CA TRP A 190 6.80 -14.42 5.96
C TRP A 190 7.70 -13.83 4.87
N ALA A 191 7.74 -14.45 3.69
CA ALA A 191 8.46 -13.91 2.54
C ALA A 191 7.63 -12.89 1.75
N ARG A 192 6.30 -13.08 1.69
CA ARG A 192 5.40 -12.20 0.92
C ARG A 192 5.23 -10.82 1.58
N SER A 193 5.09 -10.78 2.90
CA SER A 193 4.81 -9.55 3.66
C SER A 193 5.85 -9.20 4.71
N GLY A 194 6.80 -10.10 4.98
CA GLY A 194 7.88 -9.92 5.95
C GLY A 194 9.26 -9.72 5.29
N PRO A 195 10.33 -9.84 6.09
CA PRO A 195 11.71 -9.67 5.64
C PRO A 195 12.35 -10.98 5.16
N VAL A 196 11.70 -12.12 5.35
CA VAL A 196 12.30 -13.45 5.16
C VAL A 196 12.50 -13.71 3.66
N PRO A 197 13.66 -14.22 3.21
CA PRO A 197 13.86 -14.47 1.80
C PRO A 197 13.00 -15.63 1.29
N ALA A 198 12.55 -15.54 0.03
CA ALA A 198 11.65 -16.53 -0.57
C ALA A 198 12.20 -17.96 -0.57
N TRP A 199 13.53 -18.13 -0.68
CA TRP A 199 14.16 -19.46 -0.67
C TRP A 199 14.13 -20.15 0.70
N ALA A 200 13.91 -19.41 1.80
CA ALA A 200 13.82 -20.00 3.13
C ALA A 200 12.43 -20.59 3.41
N VAL A 201 11.44 -20.28 2.58
CA VAL A 201 10.08 -20.83 2.70
C VAL A 201 10.13 -22.34 2.53
N GLY A 202 9.44 -23.06 3.42
CA GLY A 202 9.42 -24.53 3.39
C GLY A 202 10.59 -25.18 4.13
N LEU A 203 11.61 -24.42 4.54
CA LEU A 203 12.69 -24.96 5.39
C LEU A 203 12.23 -25.10 6.84
N PRO A 204 12.75 -26.10 7.58
CA PRO A 204 12.60 -26.16 9.03
C PRO A 204 13.14 -24.87 9.66
N LEU A 205 12.39 -24.30 10.61
CA LEU A 205 12.78 -23.08 11.31
C LEU A 205 14.09 -23.28 12.08
N ALA A 206 14.38 -24.50 12.53
CA ALA A 206 15.66 -24.81 13.19
C ALA A 206 16.86 -24.53 12.27
N GLU A 207 16.74 -24.83 10.97
CA GLU A 207 17.76 -24.57 9.96
C GLU A 207 17.76 -23.10 9.54
N ALA A 208 16.58 -22.49 9.47
CA ALA A 208 16.40 -21.09 9.04
C ALA A 208 16.50 -20.05 10.17
N ALA A 209 16.71 -20.45 11.43
CA ALA A 209 16.54 -19.58 12.60
C ALA A 209 17.43 -18.33 12.54
N ALA A 210 18.71 -18.51 12.20
CA ALA A 210 19.65 -17.39 12.05
C ALA A 210 19.22 -16.44 10.92
N ILE A 211 18.74 -17.00 9.80
CA ILE A 211 18.27 -16.22 8.65
C ILE A 211 17.04 -15.40 9.03
N VAL A 212 16.06 -16.02 9.69
CA VAL A 212 14.83 -15.33 10.14
C VAL A 212 15.15 -14.22 11.14
N ARG A 213 16.10 -14.46 12.04
CA ARG A 213 16.54 -13.47 13.04
C ARG A 213 17.23 -12.27 12.42
N GLU A 214 18.03 -12.45 11.37
CA GLU A 214 18.78 -11.37 10.72
C GLU A 214 18.04 -10.72 9.54
N ALA A 215 16.91 -11.31 9.12
CA ALA A 215 16.20 -10.91 7.91
C ALA A 215 15.81 -9.43 7.91
N HIS A 216 15.39 -8.87 9.06
CA HIS A 216 15.00 -7.46 9.13
C HIS A 216 16.18 -6.50 8.95
N HIS A 217 17.39 -6.88 9.36
CA HIS A 217 18.62 -6.14 9.07
C HIS A 217 19.02 -6.24 7.62
N ALA A 218 19.05 -7.46 7.06
CA ALA A 218 19.41 -7.70 5.66
C ALA A 218 18.45 -6.98 4.68
N ALA A 219 17.17 -6.89 5.02
CA ALA A 219 16.16 -6.19 4.24
C ALA A 219 16.11 -4.66 4.52
N GLU A 220 17.01 -4.12 5.35
CA GLU A 220 17.00 -2.75 5.85
C GLU A 220 15.60 -2.28 6.31
N MET A 221 14.85 -3.17 6.96
CA MET A 221 13.42 -3.01 7.19
C MET A 221 13.12 -1.68 7.90
N PRO A 222 12.19 -0.85 7.37
CA PRO A 222 11.82 0.41 8.01
C PRO A 222 10.96 0.17 9.25
N ARG A 223 11.02 1.09 10.23
CA ARG A 223 10.32 0.95 11.52
C ARG A 223 8.82 0.70 11.41
N CYS A 224 8.16 1.23 10.38
CA CYS A 224 6.72 1.03 10.18
C CYS A 224 6.38 -0.43 9.83
N ARG A 225 7.25 -1.11 9.07
CA ARG A 225 7.09 -2.54 8.75
C ARG A 225 7.48 -3.42 9.93
N LEU A 226 8.50 -3.06 10.70
CA LEU A 226 8.83 -3.75 11.96
C LEU A 226 7.65 -3.78 12.93
N ARG A 227 6.91 -2.66 13.06
CA ARG A 227 5.73 -2.57 13.93
C ARG A 227 4.62 -3.56 13.55
N SER A 228 4.50 -3.96 12.29
CA SER A 228 3.56 -5.00 11.87
C SER A 228 4.18 -6.40 11.93
N TRP A 229 5.48 -6.52 11.64
CA TRP A 229 6.18 -7.79 11.53
C TRP A 229 6.39 -8.47 12.88
N VAL A 230 6.90 -7.75 13.88
CA VAL A 230 7.19 -8.32 15.20
C VAL A 230 5.93 -8.91 15.85
N PRO A 231 4.76 -8.23 15.87
CA PRO A 231 3.52 -8.84 16.34
C PRO A 231 3.08 -10.07 15.53
N ALA A 232 3.28 -10.09 14.21
CA ALA A 232 2.92 -11.25 13.39
C ALA A 232 3.76 -12.48 13.74
N LEU A 233 5.05 -12.29 14.02
CA LEU A 233 5.96 -13.34 14.48
C LEU A 233 5.55 -13.85 15.87
N TRP A 234 5.22 -12.95 16.79
CA TRP A 234 4.73 -13.32 18.13
C TRP A 234 3.39 -14.04 18.09
N ASN A 235 2.45 -13.62 17.24
CA ASN A 235 1.21 -14.36 17.04
C ASN A 235 1.45 -15.81 16.58
N ALA A 236 2.47 -16.05 15.75
CA ALA A 236 2.85 -17.41 15.37
C ALA A 236 3.39 -18.20 16.58
N ALA A 237 4.23 -17.57 17.40
CA ALA A 237 4.77 -18.16 18.63
C ALA A 237 3.67 -18.51 19.64
N ASP A 238 2.71 -17.61 19.83
CA ASP A 238 1.56 -17.81 20.73
C ASP A 238 0.66 -18.95 20.23
N ASN A 239 0.43 -19.04 18.91
CA ASN A 239 -0.32 -20.13 18.31
C ASN A 239 0.38 -21.48 18.49
N ALA A 240 1.71 -21.54 18.33
CA ALA A 240 2.50 -22.75 18.56
C ALA A 240 2.38 -23.23 20.02
N PHE A 241 2.48 -22.30 20.97
CA PHE A 241 2.26 -22.58 22.38
C PHE A 241 0.85 -23.09 22.69
N ALA A 242 -0.18 -22.44 22.14
CA ALA A 242 -1.57 -22.84 22.33
C ALA A 242 -1.82 -24.27 21.82
N ILE A 243 -1.31 -24.61 20.62
CA ILE A 243 -1.42 -25.94 20.03
C ILE A 243 -0.71 -26.99 20.90
N TYR A 244 0.52 -26.71 21.35
CA TYR A 244 1.29 -27.59 22.22
C TYR A 244 0.55 -27.89 23.52
N HIS A 245 0.04 -26.85 24.19
CA HIS A 245 -0.71 -27.02 25.44
C HIS A 245 -2.05 -27.74 25.23
N ASP A 246 -2.74 -27.49 24.12
CA ASP A 246 -3.97 -28.21 23.80
C ASP A 246 -3.72 -29.71 23.56
N ALA A 247 -2.67 -30.04 22.80
CA ALA A 247 -2.25 -31.42 22.57
C ALA A 247 -1.88 -32.13 23.88
N ASN A 248 -1.11 -31.47 24.75
CA ASN A 248 -0.74 -32.02 26.05
C ASN A 248 -1.96 -32.20 26.98
N ARG A 249 -2.88 -31.24 27.02
CA ARG A 249 -4.13 -31.40 27.79
C ARG A 249 -4.94 -32.61 27.31
N ARG A 250 -5.04 -32.81 26.00
CA ARG A 250 -5.72 -33.99 25.42
C ARG A 250 -5.00 -35.28 25.73
N ALA A 251 -3.66 -35.30 25.72
CA ALA A 251 -2.87 -36.47 26.06
C ALA A 251 -3.06 -36.89 27.53
N VAL A 252 -3.05 -35.92 28.46
CA VAL A 252 -3.29 -36.17 29.89
C VAL A 252 -4.75 -36.57 30.17
N ALA A 253 -5.71 -36.00 29.45
CA ALA A 253 -7.13 -36.35 29.58
C ALA A 253 -7.49 -37.71 28.95
N ARG A 254 -6.57 -38.38 28.24
CA ARG A 254 -6.80 -39.70 27.66
C ARG A 254 -6.86 -40.72 28.80
N PRO A 255 -7.97 -41.45 28.99
CA PRO A 255 -8.10 -42.41 30.09
C PRO A 255 -6.99 -43.47 30.01
N ALA A 256 -6.31 -43.72 31.14
CA ALA A 256 -5.16 -44.62 31.24
C ALA A 256 -5.49 -46.09 30.89
N HIS A 257 -6.77 -46.44 30.92
CA HIS A 257 -7.30 -47.71 30.45
C HIS A 257 -8.36 -47.44 29.40
N ALA A 258 -8.10 -47.85 28.15
CA ALA A 258 -9.21 -48.17 27.27
C ALA A 258 -9.98 -49.30 27.96
N ALA A 259 -11.28 -49.12 28.20
CA ALA A 259 -12.11 -50.23 28.64
C ALA A 259 -11.97 -51.33 27.57
N ILE A 260 -11.36 -52.45 27.94
CA ILE A 260 -11.33 -53.63 27.09
C ILE A 260 -12.81 -54.06 26.96
N PRO A 261 -13.39 -54.13 25.75
CA PRO A 261 -14.72 -54.69 25.57
C PRO A 261 -14.78 -56.06 26.25
N ALA A 262 -15.88 -56.39 26.93
CA ALA A 262 -15.97 -57.62 27.73
C ALA A 262 -15.59 -58.89 26.91
N ASP A 263 -15.94 -58.88 25.62
CA ASP A 263 -15.66 -59.96 24.67
C ASP A 263 -14.14 -60.17 24.44
N ASP A 264 -13.32 -59.12 24.53
CA ASP A 264 -11.86 -59.20 24.38
C ASP A 264 -11.15 -59.56 25.70
N ALA A 265 -11.79 -59.33 26.85
CA ALA A 265 -11.25 -59.72 28.15
C ALA A 265 -11.28 -61.25 28.33
N GLU A 266 -12.34 -61.90 27.84
CA GLU A 266 -12.51 -63.36 27.85
C GLU A 266 -11.48 -64.06 26.95
N ALA A 267 -11.18 -63.47 25.78
CA ALA A 267 -10.16 -63.98 24.86
C ALA A 267 -8.72 -63.85 25.41
N LEU A 268 -8.45 -62.83 26.23
CA LEU A 268 -7.16 -62.62 26.89
C LEU A 268 -6.95 -63.56 28.09
N GLU A 269 -8.00 -63.89 28.84
CA GLU A 269 -7.94 -64.90 29.91
C GLU A 269 -7.65 -66.31 29.37
N MET A 270 -8.10 -66.63 28.14
CA MET A 270 -7.80 -67.91 27.50
C MET A 270 -6.34 -68.07 27.02
N LEU A 271 -5.53 -67.01 27.05
CA LEU A 271 -4.12 -67.00 26.59
C LEU A 271 -3.10 -67.02 27.73
N LEU A 272 -3.54 -66.90 28.99
CA LEU A 272 -2.72 -66.97 30.22
C LEU A 272 -2.86 -68.33 30.91
#